data_AF-D6KEW5-F1
#
_entry.id   AF-D6KEW5-F1
#
_cell.length_a   1.000
_cell.length_b   1.000
_cell.length_c   1.000
_cell.angle_alpha   90.00
_cell.angle_beta   90.00
_cell.angle_gamma   90.00
#
_symmetry.space_group_name_H-M   'P 1'
#
loop_
_entity.id
_entity.type
_entity.pdbx_description
1 polymer ?
#
loop_
_entity_poly.entity_id
_entity_poly.type
_entity_poly.pdbx_seq_one_letter_code
_entity_poly.pdbx_strand_id
1 'polypeptide(L)'
;MPEGTMAMAVHEHSQRSPILRFSFRADGTGPATTAAASELDAHTVSARALAVLRILTGFVFLWAFLDKVFGLGYATASGKGWIDGGSPTKGFLSSVAAGPLQSTFHAWAGAAWADWLFMLGLAGIGAAVTAGVALRPAAVAGTAMMALMWLAEWPPAKHLADGSPSMSSNPFADYHVIYAVALVAVAAVGAGATWGLGRWWARLPVVRDHTWLR
;
A
#
# COMPACT_ATOMS: atom_id res chain seq x y z
N MET A 1 -14.49 -13.19 110.47
CA MET A 1 -13.59 -12.08 110.10
C MET A 1 -12.93 -12.43 108.77
N PRO A 2 -12.74 -11.48 107.84
CA PRO A 2 -13.76 -10.56 107.30
C PRO A 2 -13.66 -10.44 105.74
N GLU A 3 -14.73 -10.03 105.04
CA GLU A 3 -14.93 -8.72 104.36
C GLU A 3 -14.06 -8.51 103.10
N GLY A 4 -14.55 -8.02 101.96
CA GLY A 4 -15.47 -6.90 101.78
C GLY A 4 -14.66 -5.60 101.65
N THR A 5 -14.85 -4.89 100.52
CA THR A 5 -14.70 -3.42 100.34
C THR A 5 -13.72 -2.92 99.26
N MET A 6 -14.35 -2.37 98.21
CA MET A 6 -14.10 -1.11 97.46
C MET A 6 -12.69 -0.52 97.31
N ALA A 7 -12.44 -0.01 96.09
CA ALA A 7 -11.89 1.33 95.73
C ALA A 7 -11.11 1.20 94.40
N MET A 8 -11.12 2.07 93.38
CA MET A 8 -11.64 3.43 93.18
C MET A 8 -11.97 3.64 91.69
N ALA A 9 -12.88 4.57 91.44
CA ALA A 9 -13.24 5.14 90.15
C ALA A 9 -12.06 5.86 89.45
N VAL A 10 -12.07 5.87 88.11
CA VAL A 10 -11.81 7.10 87.32
C VAL A 10 -12.63 7.04 86.03
N HIS A 11 -13.50 8.04 85.87
CA HIS A 11 -14.14 8.41 84.61
C HIS A 11 -13.10 8.79 83.54
N GLU A 12 -13.29 8.39 82.29
CA GLU A 12 -13.11 9.36 81.20
C GLU A 12 -13.92 9.02 79.95
N HIS A 13 -14.66 10.02 79.50
CA HIS A 13 -15.56 10.00 78.35
C HIS A 13 -14.75 10.49 77.14
N SER A 14 -14.46 9.61 76.16
CA SER A 14 -13.86 10.05 74.89
C SER A 14 -14.86 9.89 73.76
N GLN A 15 -15.61 10.97 73.52
CA GLN A 15 -16.37 11.19 72.30
C GLN A 15 -15.42 11.24 71.09
N ARG A 16 -15.66 10.42 70.07
CA ARG A 16 -15.12 10.63 68.72
C ARG A 16 -16.23 10.51 67.69
N SER A 17 -16.48 11.65 67.06
CA SER A 17 -17.49 11.94 66.04
C SER A 17 -17.35 11.09 64.77
N PRO A 18 -18.44 10.86 64.02
CA PRO A 18 -18.37 10.22 62.71
C PRO A 18 -17.80 11.21 61.67
N ILE A 19 -16.67 10.85 61.05
CA ILE A 19 -16.14 11.58 59.91
C ILE A 19 -17.03 11.29 58.70
N LEU A 20 -17.76 12.33 58.25
CA LEU A 20 -18.42 12.37 56.95
C LEU A 20 -17.38 12.14 55.84
N ARG A 21 -17.42 10.96 55.22
CA ARG A 21 -16.71 10.67 53.98
C ARG A 21 -17.42 11.39 52.84
N PHE A 22 -16.99 12.62 52.54
CA PHE A 22 -17.29 13.24 51.25
C PHE A 22 -16.60 12.41 50.15
N SER A 23 -17.40 11.63 49.43
CA SER A 23 -16.96 10.96 48.21
C SER A 23 -16.89 12.03 47.12
N PHE A 24 -15.72 12.64 46.94
CA PHE A 24 -15.42 13.33 45.69
C PHE A 24 -15.39 12.27 44.58
N ARG A 25 -16.47 12.18 43.80
CA ARG A 25 -16.46 11.55 42.48
C ARG A 25 -15.54 12.42 41.62
N ALA A 26 -14.29 12.00 41.47
CA ALA A 26 -13.46 12.45 40.37
C ALA A 26 -14.12 11.90 39.10
N ASP A 27 -14.71 12.78 38.30
CA ASP A 27 -15.04 12.47 36.91
C ASP A 27 -13.71 12.19 36.19
N GLY A 28 -13.35 10.91 36.12
CA GLY A 28 -12.19 10.42 35.42
C GLY A 28 -12.42 10.49 33.90
N THR A 29 -12.32 11.69 33.34
CA THR A 29 -12.18 11.93 31.89
C THR A 29 -10.72 11.95 31.43
N GLY A 30 -9.80 11.38 32.23
CA GLY A 30 -8.37 11.26 31.93
C GLY A 30 -7.95 9.86 31.49
N PRO A 31 -6.64 9.70 31.21
CA PRO A 31 -5.95 8.94 30.15
C PRO A 31 -6.70 8.31 28.95
N ALA A 32 -7.89 7.72 29.13
CA ALA A 32 -8.52 6.89 28.09
C ALA A 32 -8.97 7.70 26.86
N THR A 33 -9.51 8.90 27.08
CA THR A 33 -9.93 9.82 26.01
C THR A 33 -8.74 10.33 25.20
N THR A 34 -7.61 10.61 25.84
CA THR A 34 -6.38 11.07 25.18
C THR A 34 -5.71 9.95 24.39
N ALA A 35 -5.68 8.72 24.93
CA ALA A 35 -5.18 7.55 24.22
C ALA A 35 -6.02 7.24 22.97
N ALA A 36 -7.35 7.22 23.10
CA ALA A 36 -8.26 7.00 21.98
C ALA A 36 -8.14 8.09 20.90
N ALA A 37 -7.99 9.37 21.28
CA ALA A 37 -7.75 10.45 20.34
C ALA A 37 -6.41 10.28 19.58
N SER A 38 -5.33 9.92 20.29
CA SER A 38 -4.03 9.65 19.68
C SER A 38 -4.05 8.46 18.70
N GLU A 39 -4.80 7.41 19.01
CA GLU A 39 -4.96 6.24 18.12
C GLU A 39 -5.74 6.59 16.85
N LEU A 40 -6.80 7.39 16.97
CA LEU A 40 -7.58 7.88 15.83
C LEU A 40 -6.75 8.77 14.89
N ASP A 41 -5.91 9.62 15.47
CA ASP A 41 -4.98 10.47 14.70
C ASP A 41 -3.93 9.64 13.97
N ALA A 42 -3.32 8.67 14.65
CA ALA A 42 -2.35 7.75 14.04
C ALA A 42 -2.95 6.93 12.89
N HIS A 43 -4.16 6.40 13.08
CA HIS A 43 -4.88 5.67 12.04
C HIS A 43 -5.20 6.58 10.83
N THR A 44 -5.60 7.82 11.08
CA THR A 44 -5.88 8.80 10.02
C THR A 44 -4.63 9.16 9.22
N VAL A 45 -3.50 9.38 9.89
CA VAL A 45 -2.21 9.66 9.23
C VAL A 45 -1.77 8.46 8.39
N SER A 46 -1.83 7.25 8.93
CA SER A 46 -1.50 6.02 8.19
C SER A 46 -2.38 5.86 6.95
N ALA A 47 -3.69 6.06 7.08
CA ALA A 47 -4.63 5.95 5.98
C ALA A 47 -4.37 6.98 4.86
N ARG A 48 -3.97 8.21 5.22
CA ARG A 48 -3.59 9.24 4.25
C ARG A 48 -2.26 8.92 3.57
N ALA A 49 -1.26 8.45 4.32
CA ALA A 49 0.02 8.05 3.74
C ALA A 49 -0.14 6.90 2.73
N LEU A 50 -0.97 5.90 3.06
CA LEU A 50 -1.30 4.80 2.15
C LEU A 50 -2.11 5.27 0.93
N ALA A 51 -2.97 6.28 1.08
CA ALA A 51 -3.67 6.90 -0.05
C ALA A 51 -2.70 7.64 -0.99
N VAL A 52 -1.72 8.36 -0.45
CA VAL A 52 -0.66 9.00 -1.25
C VAL A 52 0.16 7.95 -1.99
N LEU A 53 0.62 6.91 -1.29
CA LEU A 53 1.35 5.80 -1.91
C LEU A 53 0.54 5.20 -3.06
N ARG A 54 -0.73 4.87 -2.81
CA ARG A 54 -1.66 4.34 -3.82
C ARG A 54 -1.76 5.25 -5.04
N ILE A 55 -2.01 6.54 -4.84
CA ILE A 55 -2.20 7.50 -5.94
C ILE A 55 -0.91 7.68 -6.73
N LEU A 56 0.25 7.82 -6.07
CA LEU A 56 1.53 7.96 -6.74
C LEU A 56 1.92 6.70 -7.52
N THR A 57 1.73 5.52 -6.93
CA THR A 57 1.96 4.25 -7.64
C THR A 57 1.04 4.15 -8.84
N GLY A 58 -0.26 4.39 -8.70
CA GLY A 58 -1.19 4.38 -9.84
C GLY A 58 -0.84 5.41 -10.93
N PHE A 59 -0.38 6.59 -10.52
CA PHE A 59 0.09 7.64 -11.44
C PHE A 59 1.30 7.20 -12.26
N VAL A 60 2.25 6.44 -11.71
CA VAL A 60 3.39 5.89 -12.48
C VAL A 60 2.92 5.05 -13.67
N PHE A 61 1.93 4.18 -13.47
CA PHE A 61 1.35 3.36 -14.55
C PHE A 61 0.58 4.21 -15.56
N LEU A 62 -0.25 5.15 -15.10
CA LEU A 62 -1.01 6.04 -15.98
C LEU A 62 -0.10 6.95 -16.80
N TRP A 63 0.97 7.46 -16.21
CA TRP A 63 1.94 8.29 -16.91
C TRP A 63 2.67 7.50 -17.99
N ALA A 64 3.14 6.29 -17.67
CA ALA A 64 3.74 5.40 -18.66
C ALA A 64 2.77 5.08 -19.80
N PHE A 65 1.49 4.88 -19.51
CA PHE A 65 0.46 4.71 -20.54
C PHE A 65 0.34 5.96 -21.41
N LEU A 66 0.17 7.15 -20.83
CA LEU A 66 0.00 8.40 -21.56
C LEU A 66 1.20 8.70 -22.46
N ASP A 67 2.43 8.59 -21.93
CA ASP A 67 3.65 8.78 -22.71
C ASP A 67 3.73 7.76 -23.87
N LYS A 68 3.35 6.50 -23.65
CA LYS A 68 3.35 5.48 -24.72
C LYS A 68 2.24 5.66 -25.75
N VAL A 69 1.07 6.14 -25.35
CA VAL A 69 -0.01 6.46 -26.29
C VAL A 69 0.41 7.59 -27.21
N PHE A 70 0.89 8.70 -26.64
CA PHE A 70 1.07 9.97 -27.37
C PHE A 70 2.51 10.28 -27.80
N GLY A 71 3.51 9.58 -27.27
CA GLY A 71 4.92 9.91 -27.52
C GLY A 71 5.28 11.29 -26.97
N LEU A 72 5.14 11.50 -25.66
CA LEU A 72 5.31 12.83 -25.05
C LEU A 72 6.78 13.26 -24.94
N GLY A 73 7.73 12.41 -25.34
CA GLY A 73 9.16 12.71 -25.34
C GLY A 73 9.87 12.36 -24.03
N TYR A 74 9.21 11.63 -23.12
CA TYR A 74 9.87 11.09 -21.92
C TYR A 74 10.56 9.77 -22.26
N ALA A 75 9.96 8.63 -21.90
CA ALA A 75 10.50 7.34 -22.29
C ALA A 75 10.19 7.02 -23.75
N THR A 76 9.13 7.60 -24.30
CA THR A 76 8.67 7.40 -25.67
C THR A 76 8.94 8.67 -26.46
N ALA A 77 9.84 8.59 -27.43
CA ALA A 77 10.20 9.72 -28.29
C ALA A 77 8.97 10.28 -29.04
N SER A 78 8.98 11.59 -29.32
CA SER A 78 7.90 12.24 -30.06
C SER A 78 7.73 11.67 -31.47
N GLY A 79 6.48 11.45 -31.88
CA GLY A 79 6.11 10.80 -33.14
C GLY A 79 6.38 9.28 -33.15
N LYS A 80 6.66 8.68 -31.99
CA LYS A 80 6.75 7.23 -31.78
C LYS A 80 5.67 6.74 -30.81
N GLY A 81 4.59 7.50 -30.63
CA GLY A 81 3.45 7.09 -29.84
C GLY A 81 2.74 5.88 -30.47
N TRP A 82 1.96 5.17 -29.66
CA TRP A 82 1.20 4.02 -30.14
C TRP A 82 0.16 4.43 -31.19
N ILE A 83 -0.45 5.61 -31.03
CA ILE A 83 -1.39 6.16 -32.01
C ILE A 83 -0.72 6.53 -33.34
N ASP A 84 0.60 6.74 -33.32
CA ASP A 84 1.43 7.01 -34.49
C ASP A 84 1.96 5.70 -35.14
N GLY A 85 1.47 4.54 -34.69
CA GLY A 85 1.92 3.22 -35.15
C GLY A 85 3.20 2.72 -34.46
N GLY A 86 3.66 3.41 -33.42
CA GLY A 86 4.75 2.93 -32.56
C GLY A 86 4.36 1.67 -31.78
N SER A 87 5.34 0.89 -31.33
CA SER A 87 5.11 -0.28 -30.49
C SER A 87 5.50 0.01 -29.02
N PRO A 88 4.54 -0.06 -28.08
CA PRO A 88 4.77 0.16 -26.65
C PRO A 88 5.89 -0.69 -26.02
N THR A 89 6.02 -1.95 -26.44
CA THR A 89 6.94 -2.94 -25.83
C THR A 89 8.26 -3.10 -26.58
N LYS A 90 8.29 -2.82 -27.90
CA LYS A 90 9.42 -3.14 -28.76
C LYS A 90 10.75 -2.56 -28.25
N GLY A 91 10.76 -1.29 -27.86
CA GLY A 91 11.98 -0.62 -27.40
C GLY A 91 12.63 -1.34 -26.21
N PHE A 92 11.84 -1.63 -25.17
CA PHE A 92 12.32 -2.28 -23.95
C PHE A 92 12.64 -3.77 -24.16
N LEU A 93 11.75 -4.52 -24.81
CA LEU A 93 11.92 -5.96 -24.95
C LEU A 93 13.05 -6.34 -25.91
N SER A 94 13.28 -5.55 -26.97
CA SER A 94 14.42 -5.80 -27.87
C SER A 94 15.77 -5.42 -27.26
N SER A 95 15.80 -4.58 -26.22
CA SER A 95 17.03 -4.19 -25.53
C SER A 95 17.43 -5.13 -24.39
N VAL A 96 16.63 -6.18 -24.09
CA VAL A 96 16.98 -7.17 -23.07
C VAL A 96 18.32 -7.81 -23.42
N ALA A 97 19.31 -7.66 -22.55
CA ALA A 97 20.70 -8.04 -22.83
C ALA A 97 21.26 -9.06 -21.83
N ALA A 98 20.44 -9.58 -20.93
CA ALA A 98 20.83 -10.56 -19.94
C ALA A 98 19.64 -11.47 -19.54
N GLY A 99 19.96 -12.58 -18.89
CA GLY A 99 18.96 -13.48 -18.30
C GLY A 99 18.50 -14.62 -19.22
N PRO A 100 17.91 -15.67 -18.64
CA PRO A 100 17.57 -16.91 -19.34
C PRO A 100 16.43 -16.76 -20.36
N LEU A 101 15.63 -15.69 -20.24
CA LEU A 101 14.45 -15.44 -21.08
C LEU A 101 14.70 -14.41 -22.19
N GLN A 102 15.96 -14.01 -22.44
CA GLN A 102 16.30 -12.97 -23.41
C GLN A 102 15.68 -13.23 -24.79
N SER A 103 15.87 -14.43 -25.35
CA SER A 103 15.32 -14.79 -26.67
C SER A 103 13.79 -14.76 -26.71
N THR A 104 13.14 -15.15 -25.61
CA THR A 104 11.68 -15.08 -25.47
C THR A 104 11.19 -13.64 -25.50
N PHE A 105 11.82 -12.74 -24.74
CA PHE A 105 11.47 -11.32 -24.74
C PHE A 105 11.70 -10.67 -26.10
N HIS A 106 12.81 -11.00 -26.77
CA HIS A 106 13.09 -10.53 -28.14
C HIS A 106 12.00 -10.99 -29.12
N ALA A 107 11.51 -12.22 -29.00
CA ALA A 107 10.42 -12.73 -29.83
C ALA A 107 9.07 -12.05 -29.57
N TRP A 108 8.84 -11.55 -28.36
CA TRP A 108 7.63 -10.81 -27.99
C TRP A 108 7.70 -9.32 -28.32
N ALA A 109 8.91 -8.79 -28.56
CA ALA A 109 9.14 -7.37 -28.80
C ALA A 109 8.33 -6.85 -30.00
N GLY A 110 7.31 -6.05 -29.71
CA GLY A 110 6.40 -5.50 -30.71
C GLY A 110 5.41 -6.49 -31.33
N ALA A 111 5.22 -7.66 -30.70
CA ALA A 111 4.09 -8.50 -31.01
C ALA A 111 2.79 -7.79 -30.60
N ALA A 112 1.79 -7.76 -31.49
CA ALA A 112 0.55 -7.00 -31.25
C ALA A 112 -0.16 -7.39 -29.94
N TRP A 113 -0.19 -8.68 -29.61
CA TRP A 113 -0.79 -9.16 -28.37
C TRP A 113 -0.05 -8.64 -27.13
N ALA A 114 1.29 -8.53 -27.20
CA ALA A 114 2.12 -8.05 -26.09
C ALA A 114 1.91 -6.54 -25.90
N ASP A 115 1.86 -5.78 -27.00
CA ASP A 115 1.55 -4.35 -26.99
C ASP A 115 0.17 -4.08 -26.38
N TRP A 116 -0.87 -4.80 -26.80
CA TRP A 116 -2.21 -4.66 -26.24
C TRP A 116 -2.27 -5.04 -24.77
N LEU A 117 -1.70 -6.18 -24.38
CA LEU A 117 -1.72 -6.63 -22.99
C LEU A 117 -0.98 -5.66 -22.08
N PHE A 118 0.17 -5.16 -22.52
CA PHE A 118 0.96 -4.19 -21.77
C PHE A 118 0.20 -2.87 -21.60
N MET A 119 -0.40 -2.33 -22.66
CA MET A 119 -1.14 -1.08 -22.60
C MET A 119 -2.44 -1.19 -21.79
N LEU A 120 -3.18 -2.28 -21.94
CA LEU A 120 -4.36 -2.58 -21.11
C LEU A 120 -3.97 -2.73 -19.64
N GLY A 121 -2.82 -3.35 -19.37
CA GLY A 121 -2.27 -3.44 -18.03
C GLY A 121 -1.94 -2.06 -17.46
N LEU A 122 -1.16 -1.23 -18.15
CA LEU A 122 -0.80 0.11 -17.68
C LEU A 122 -2.05 0.97 -17.40
N ALA A 123 -2.98 1.03 -18.36
CA ALA A 123 -4.21 1.80 -18.20
C ALA A 123 -5.12 1.23 -17.10
N GLY A 124 -5.37 -0.08 -17.12
CA GLY A 124 -6.28 -0.75 -16.20
C GLY A 124 -5.78 -0.72 -14.76
N ILE A 125 -4.52 -1.10 -14.53
CA ILE A 125 -3.88 -1.05 -13.21
C ILE A 125 -3.80 0.39 -12.73
N GLY A 126 -3.30 1.31 -13.58
CA GLY A 126 -3.16 2.72 -13.24
C GLY A 126 -4.48 3.36 -12.83
N ALA A 127 -5.55 3.13 -13.59
CA ALA A 127 -6.88 3.67 -13.29
C ALA A 127 -7.49 3.04 -12.03
N ALA A 128 -7.45 1.71 -11.91
CA ALA A 128 -8.00 0.99 -10.76
C ALA A 128 -7.31 1.41 -9.44
N VAL A 129 -5.98 1.44 -9.44
CA VAL A 129 -5.17 1.82 -8.28
C VAL A 129 -5.40 3.28 -7.93
N THR A 130 -5.36 4.21 -8.90
CA THR A 130 -5.58 5.64 -8.68
C THR A 130 -6.99 5.96 -8.21
N ALA A 131 -8.01 5.29 -8.75
CA ALA A 131 -9.39 5.45 -8.31
C ALA A 131 -9.66 4.75 -6.97
N GLY A 132 -8.87 3.74 -6.60
CA GLY A 132 -9.04 2.99 -5.36
C GLY A 132 -10.14 1.93 -5.47
N VAL A 133 -10.30 1.34 -6.65
CA VAL A 133 -11.30 0.30 -6.97
C VAL A 133 -10.60 -0.94 -7.51
N ALA A 134 -11.20 -2.11 -7.33
CA ALA A 134 -10.63 -3.39 -7.80
C ALA A 134 -9.14 -3.56 -7.44
N LEU A 135 -8.77 -3.19 -6.21
CA LEU A 135 -7.37 -3.13 -5.80
C LEU A 135 -6.72 -4.51 -5.76
N ARG A 136 -7.46 -5.57 -5.40
CA ARG A 136 -6.93 -6.94 -5.40
C ARG A 136 -6.64 -7.45 -6.81
N PRO A 137 -7.57 -7.39 -7.80
CA PRO A 137 -7.25 -7.73 -9.18
C PRO A 137 -6.11 -6.88 -9.75
N ALA A 138 -6.13 -5.57 -9.49
CA ALA A 138 -5.09 -4.66 -9.96
C ALA A 138 -3.72 -4.99 -9.36
N ALA A 139 -3.66 -5.39 -8.08
CA ALA A 139 -2.42 -5.83 -7.45
C ALA A 139 -1.88 -7.12 -8.05
N VAL A 140 -2.74 -8.10 -8.37
CA VAL A 140 -2.32 -9.34 -9.05
C VAL A 140 -1.78 -9.02 -10.44
N ALA A 141 -2.53 -8.28 -11.26
CA ALA A 141 -2.14 -7.93 -12.61
C ALA A 141 -0.85 -7.08 -12.64
N GLY A 142 -0.77 -6.07 -11.76
CA GLY A 142 0.40 -5.20 -11.68
C GLY A 142 1.63 -5.91 -11.12
N THR A 143 1.47 -6.80 -10.14
CA THR A 143 2.57 -7.63 -9.67
C THR A 143 3.09 -8.55 -10.77
N ALA A 144 2.19 -9.19 -11.55
CA ALA A 144 2.60 -10.02 -12.68
C ALA A 144 3.36 -9.21 -13.75
N MET A 145 2.88 -8.01 -14.07
CA MET A 145 3.58 -7.11 -14.99
C MET A 145 4.97 -6.70 -14.45
N MET A 146 5.05 -6.25 -13.20
CA MET A 146 6.31 -5.86 -12.58
C MET A 146 7.29 -7.04 -12.49
N ALA A 147 6.82 -8.25 -12.20
CA ALA A 147 7.65 -9.44 -12.18
C ALA A 147 8.23 -9.77 -13.58
N LEU A 148 7.42 -9.64 -14.64
CA LEU A 148 7.92 -9.83 -16.01
C LEU A 148 8.96 -8.78 -16.41
N MET A 149 8.76 -7.52 -16.01
CA MET A 149 9.75 -6.47 -16.28
C MET A 149 11.03 -6.66 -15.47
N TRP A 150 10.92 -7.07 -14.21
CA TRP A 150 12.07 -7.47 -13.38
C TRP A 150 12.85 -8.63 -14.01
N LEU A 151 12.16 -9.64 -14.55
CA LEU A 151 12.78 -10.75 -15.27
C LEU A 151 13.46 -10.31 -16.57
N ALA A 152 12.93 -9.29 -17.25
CA ALA A 152 13.50 -8.73 -18.47
C ALA A 152 14.76 -7.89 -18.19
N GLU A 153 14.79 -7.14 -17.09
CA GLU A 153 15.98 -6.41 -16.64
C GLU A 153 17.05 -7.35 -16.07
N TRP A 154 16.61 -8.45 -15.45
CA TRP A 154 17.42 -9.48 -14.82
C TRP A 154 18.52 -8.93 -13.89
N PRO A 155 18.15 -8.25 -12.78
CA PRO A 155 19.10 -7.65 -11.84
C PRO A 155 20.19 -8.57 -11.28
N PRO A 156 20.00 -9.90 -11.11
CA PRO A 156 21.08 -10.78 -10.66
C PRO A 156 22.31 -10.85 -11.59
N ALA A 157 22.18 -10.48 -12.88
CA ALA A 157 23.33 -10.51 -13.79
C ALA A 157 24.40 -9.52 -13.36
N LYS A 158 25.65 -9.97 -13.35
CA LYS A 158 26.84 -9.12 -13.21
C LYS A 158 27.42 -8.71 -14.57
N HIS A 159 27.12 -9.48 -15.61
CA HIS A 159 27.57 -9.27 -16.98
C HIS A 159 26.39 -9.43 -17.94
N LEU A 160 26.41 -8.68 -19.03
CA LEU A 160 25.50 -8.82 -20.15
C LEU A 160 25.92 -9.99 -21.06
N ALA A 161 25.09 -10.32 -22.03
CA ALA A 161 25.34 -11.40 -23.00
C ALA A 161 26.61 -11.18 -23.84
N ASP A 162 27.06 -9.94 -23.99
CA ASP A 162 28.32 -9.58 -24.68
C ASP A 162 29.55 -9.61 -23.76
N GLY A 163 29.37 -9.96 -22.47
CA GLY A 163 30.44 -10.03 -21.47
C GLY A 163 30.75 -8.71 -20.76
N SER A 164 30.17 -7.58 -21.21
CA SER A 164 30.34 -6.29 -20.54
C SER A 164 29.65 -6.28 -19.17
N PRO A 165 30.08 -5.45 -18.20
CA PRO A 165 29.41 -5.33 -16.90
C PRO A 165 27.96 -4.87 -17.06
N SER A 166 27.02 -5.50 -16.35
CA SER A 166 25.60 -5.15 -16.41
C SER A 166 25.25 -3.83 -15.73
N MET A 167 26.15 -3.32 -14.88
CA MET A 167 25.93 -2.17 -14.02
C MET A 167 24.73 -2.32 -13.06
N SER A 168 24.31 -3.56 -12.77
CA SER A 168 23.27 -3.84 -11.78
C SER A 168 23.66 -3.30 -10.40
N SER A 169 22.79 -2.48 -9.82
CA SER A 169 23.01 -1.84 -8.52
C SER A 169 22.61 -2.74 -7.34
N ASN A 170 21.65 -3.65 -7.55
CA ASN A 170 21.16 -4.58 -6.54
C ASN A 170 20.67 -5.87 -7.23
N PRO A 171 21.08 -7.07 -6.80
CA PRO A 171 20.71 -8.31 -7.47
C PRO A 171 19.25 -8.71 -7.29
N PHE A 172 18.48 -8.01 -6.46
CA PHE A 172 17.11 -8.39 -6.12
C PHE A 172 16.14 -7.21 -6.14
N ALA A 173 16.38 -6.19 -5.32
CA ALA A 173 15.43 -5.11 -5.10
C ALA A 173 15.69 -3.93 -6.02
N ASP A 174 14.78 -3.72 -6.98
CA ASP A 174 14.69 -2.54 -7.83
C ASP A 174 13.30 -1.88 -7.68
N TYR A 175 13.00 -0.92 -8.54
CA TYR A 175 11.71 -0.24 -8.54
C TYR A 175 10.53 -1.17 -8.91
N HIS A 176 10.73 -2.21 -9.72
CA HIS A 176 9.67 -3.18 -10.04
C HIS A 176 9.22 -3.94 -8.79
N VAL A 177 10.18 -4.43 -7.99
CA VAL A 177 9.88 -5.13 -6.73
C VAL A 177 9.18 -4.18 -5.76
N ILE A 178 9.68 -2.95 -5.62
CA ILE A 178 9.09 -1.94 -4.74
C ILE A 178 7.64 -1.62 -5.16
N TYR A 179 7.38 -1.43 -6.45
CA TYR A 179 6.04 -1.16 -6.96
C TYR A 179 5.10 -2.36 -6.80
N ALA A 180 5.58 -3.59 -7.04
CA ALA A 180 4.81 -4.80 -6.79
C ALA A 180 4.39 -4.91 -5.31
N VAL A 181 5.32 -4.69 -4.39
CA VAL A 181 5.04 -4.70 -2.94
C VAL A 181 4.09 -3.56 -2.56
N ALA A 182 4.26 -2.36 -3.12
CA ALA A 182 3.36 -1.24 -2.88
C ALA A 182 1.92 -1.56 -3.31
N LEU A 183 1.74 -2.16 -4.50
CA LEU A 183 0.44 -2.60 -5.01
C LEU A 183 -0.21 -3.63 -4.07
N VAL A 184 0.55 -4.63 -3.64
CA VAL A 184 0.06 -5.64 -2.69
C VAL A 184 -0.31 -5.01 -1.34
N ALA A 185 0.54 -4.12 -0.82
CA ALA A 185 0.30 -3.44 0.45
C ALA A 185 -0.98 -2.59 0.42
N VAL A 186 -1.19 -1.77 -0.61
CA VAL A 186 -2.39 -0.92 -0.72
C VAL A 186 -3.66 -1.74 -0.91
N ALA A 187 -3.57 -2.90 -1.58
CA ALA A 187 -4.69 -3.83 -1.73
C ALA A 187 -4.99 -4.58 -0.42
N ALA A 188 -3.97 -5.03 0.31
CA ALA A 188 -4.10 -5.78 1.55
C ALA A 188 -4.78 -4.93 2.66
N VAL A 189 -4.41 -3.65 2.76
CA VAL A 189 -4.95 -2.72 3.77
C VAL A 189 -6.25 -2.05 3.34
N GLY A 190 -6.73 -2.29 2.11
CA GLY A 190 -7.96 -1.66 1.60
C GLY A 190 -7.87 -0.14 1.45
N ALA A 191 -6.72 0.37 0.99
CA ALA A 191 -6.43 1.81 0.89
C ALA A 191 -7.36 2.59 -0.06
N GLY A 192 -8.25 1.92 -0.79
CA GLY A 192 -9.23 2.52 -1.70
C GLY A 192 -10.33 3.33 -1.00
N ALA A 193 -10.49 3.20 0.31
CA ALA A 193 -11.45 3.99 1.07
C ALA A 193 -11.00 5.46 1.26
N THR A 194 -9.70 5.72 1.38
CA THR A 194 -9.18 7.07 1.61
C THR A 194 -8.86 7.74 0.28
N TRP A 195 -9.50 8.88 0.02
CA TRP A 195 -9.39 9.64 -1.25
C TRP A 195 -9.61 8.77 -2.50
N GLY A 196 -10.47 7.77 -2.40
CA GLY A 196 -10.80 6.85 -3.48
C GLY A 196 -12.27 6.49 -3.51
N LEU A 197 -12.66 5.79 -4.56
CA LEU A 197 -14.03 5.35 -4.83
C LEU A 197 -14.31 3.95 -4.26
N GLY A 198 -13.38 3.35 -3.51
CA GLY A 198 -13.48 1.97 -3.02
C GLY A 198 -14.72 1.70 -2.18
N ARG A 199 -15.18 2.67 -1.38
CA ARG A 199 -16.45 2.55 -0.63
C ARG A 199 -17.67 2.45 -1.55
N TRP A 200 -17.67 3.18 -2.66
CA TRP A 200 -18.76 3.12 -3.64
C TRP A 200 -18.70 1.81 -4.43
N TRP A 201 -17.50 1.43 -4.88
CA TRP A 201 -17.24 0.19 -5.59
C TRP A 201 -17.70 -1.05 -4.80
N ALA A 202 -17.37 -1.11 -3.50
CA ALA A 202 -17.73 -2.24 -2.64
C ALA A 202 -19.25 -2.42 -2.41
N ARG A 203 -20.07 -1.42 -2.78
CA ARG A 203 -21.55 -1.50 -2.69
C ARG A 203 -22.20 -2.08 -3.94
N LEU A 204 -21.47 -2.20 -5.05
CA LEU A 204 -22.02 -2.81 -6.27
C LEU A 204 -22.37 -4.27 -5.98
N PRO A 205 -23.55 -4.78 -6.42
CA PRO A 205 -24.00 -6.13 -6.09
C PRO A 205 -22.95 -7.21 -6.39
N VAL A 206 -22.35 -7.18 -7.59
CA VAL A 206 -21.30 -8.12 -8.00
C VAL A 206 -20.05 -8.07 -7.11
N VAL A 207 -19.64 -6.90 -6.64
CA VAL A 207 -18.44 -6.74 -5.79
C VAL A 207 -18.73 -7.13 -4.34
N ARG A 208 -19.95 -6.84 -3.87
CA ARG A 208 -20.41 -7.27 -2.54
C ARG A 208 -20.44 -8.79 -2.46
N ASP A 209 -20.95 -9.44 -3.50
CA ASP A 209 -21.13 -10.89 -3.55
C ASP A 209 -19.80 -11.62 -3.88
N HIS A 210 -18.83 -10.92 -4.49
CA HIS A 210 -17.47 -11.40 -4.76
C HIS A 210 -16.40 -10.49 -4.15
N THR A 211 -16.05 -10.72 -2.88
CA THR A 211 -15.10 -9.87 -2.14
C THR A 211 -13.70 -9.78 -2.77
N TRP A 212 -13.32 -10.73 -3.63
CA TRP A 212 -12.06 -10.67 -4.37
C TRP A 212 -12.01 -9.51 -5.37
N LEU A 213 -13.16 -8.99 -5.83
CA LEU A 213 -13.25 -7.85 -6.75
C LEU A 213 -13.03 -6.49 -6.08
N ARG A 214 -12.78 -6.46 -4.77
CA ARG A 214 -12.52 -5.23 -4.01
C ARG A 214 -11.14 -4.63 -4.35
#